data_AF-A0A9E3ARQ9-F1
#
_entry.id   AF-A0A9E3ARQ9-F1
#
_cell.length_a   1.000
_cell.length_b   1.000
_cell.length_c   1.000
_cell.angle_alpha   90.00
_cell.angle_beta   90.00
_cell.angle_gamma   90.00
#
_symmetry.space_group_name_H-M   'P 1'
#
loop_
_entity.id
_entity.type
_entity.pdbx_description
1 polymer ?
#
loop_
_entity_poly.entity_id
_entity_poly.type
_entity_poly.pdbx_seq_one_letter_code
_entity_poly.pdbx_strand_id
1 'polypeptide(L)'
;WAWITPLVLALAMLGGRAAFAVQRTDSAAMPITALDRVPEALRARPVLNDYAMGGYLILKGVRPFIDGRTDLYGDAFMRRYAKLAAGQRPALEAVLKQYAIAWTILPPDHPLIAVMDAEPGWRRLYADRFAVVHVRDMLPAPQPAGARPAR
;
A
#
# COMPACT_ATOMS: atom_id res chain seq x y z
N TRP A 1 8.36 -42.17 30.59
CA TRP A 1 7.67 -42.41 29.31
C TRP A 1 6.64 -41.32 28.97
N ALA A 2 5.84 -40.82 29.92
CA ALA A 2 4.76 -39.84 29.69
C ALA A 2 5.17 -38.44 29.15
N TRP A 3 6.45 -38.06 29.21
CA TRP A 3 6.93 -36.72 28.82
C TRP A 3 7.55 -36.66 27.41
N ILE A 4 7.82 -37.81 26.79
CA ILE A 4 8.51 -37.88 25.50
C ILE A 4 7.54 -37.52 24.37
N THR A 5 6.29 -37.95 24.45
CA THR A 5 5.25 -37.68 23.45
C THR A 5 4.94 -36.18 23.27
N PRO A 6 4.68 -35.37 24.32
CA PRO A 6 4.46 -33.94 24.14
C PRO A 6 5.71 -33.20 23.64
N LEU A 7 6.91 -33.67 23.98
CA LEU A 7 8.18 -33.09 23.50
C LEU A 7 8.39 -33.34 22.00
N VAL A 8 8.12 -34.56 21.53
CA VAL A 8 8.19 -34.91 20.10
C VAL A 8 7.14 -34.13 19.30
N LEU A 9 5.92 -33.98 19.82
CA LEU A 9 4.89 -33.17 19.18
C LEU A 9 5.27 -31.68 19.12
N ALA A 10 5.82 -31.13 20.20
CA ALA A 10 6.29 -29.74 20.21
C ALA A 10 7.44 -29.51 19.20
N LEU A 11 8.40 -30.44 19.14
CA LEU A 11 9.50 -30.39 18.16
C LEU A 11 9.00 -30.57 16.72
N ALA A 12 8.01 -31.44 16.49
CA ALA A 12 7.38 -31.60 15.18
C ALA A 12 6.61 -30.34 14.74
N MET A 13 5.92 -29.66 15.67
CA MET A 13 5.24 -28.39 15.39
C MET A 13 6.24 -27.25 15.12
N LEU A 14 7.35 -27.17 15.86
CA LEU A 14 8.43 -26.21 15.58
C LEU A 14 9.13 -26.51 14.23
N GLY A 15 9.47 -27.77 13.96
CA GLY A 15 10.10 -28.19 12.71
C GLY A 15 9.18 -28.02 11.50
N GLY A 16 7.88 -28.27 11.68
CA GLY A 16 6.86 -28.02 10.67
C GLY A 16 6.76 -26.54 10.29
N ARG A 17 6.85 -25.60 11.25
CA ARG A 17 6.86 -24.16 10.93
C ARG A 17 8.03 -23.73 10.06
N ALA A 18 9.19 -24.37 10.20
CA ALA A 18 10.36 -24.11 9.36
C ALA A 18 10.23 -24.76 7.98
N ALA A 19 9.71 -25.99 7.90
CA ALA A 19 9.52 -26.72 6.64
C ALA A 19 8.37 -26.15 5.79
N PHE A 20 7.36 -25.56 6.43
CA PHE A 20 6.24 -24.87 5.79
C PHE A 20 6.35 -23.34 5.95
N ALA A 21 7.56 -22.80 5.90
CA ALA A 21 7.74 -21.36 5.81
C ALA A 21 6.94 -20.86 4.59
N VAL A 22 5.78 -20.24 4.84
CA VAL A 22 4.87 -19.78 3.80
C VAL A 22 5.64 -18.81 2.90
N GLN A 23 5.96 -19.27 1.69
CA GLN A 23 6.52 -18.40 0.68
C GLN A 23 5.45 -17.37 0.35
N ARG A 24 5.72 -16.10 0.69
CA ARG A 24 4.84 -15.00 0.31
C ARG A 24 5.07 -14.74 -1.18
N THR A 25 4.07 -15.04 -1.98
CA THR A 25 4.05 -14.73 -3.41
C THR A 25 3.30 -13.41 -3.63
N ASP A 26 3.56 -12.76 -4.77
CA ASP A 26 2.78 -11.60 -5.16
C ASP A 26 1.28 -11.92 -5.23
N SER A 27 0.47 -10.96 -4.78
CA SER A 27 -0.99 -10.99 -4.85
C SER A 27 -1.53 -9.56 -4.87
N ALA A 28 -2.84 -9.40 -5.16
CA ALA A 28 -3.48 -8.09 -5.15
C ALA A 28 -3.34 -7.35 -3.79
N ALA A 29 -3.30 -8.09 -2.68
CA ALA A 29 -3.10 -7.52 -1.34
C ALA A 29 -1.62 -7.41 -0.93
N MET A 30 -0.73 -8.17 -1.58
CA MET A 30 0.71 -8.22 -1.27
C MET A 30 1.52 -8.02 -2.56
N PRO A 31 1.64 -6.78 -3.07
CA PRO A 31 2.42 -6.48 -4.27
C PRO A 31 3.91 -6.36 -3.91
N ILE A 32 4.53 -7.48 -3.58
CA ILE A 32 5.93 -7.61 -3.14
C ILE A 32 6.87 -7.04 -4.20
N THR A 33 6.78 -7.55 -5.43
CA THR A 33 7.69 -7.17 -6.51
C THR A 33 7.52 -5.69 -6.86
N ALA A 34 6.28 -5.19 -6.91
CA ALA A 34 6.05 -3.78 -7.20
C ALA A 34 6.62 -2.86 -6.11
N LEU A 35 6.45 -3.20 -4.83
CA LEU A 35 6.99 -2.39 -3.73
C LEU A 35 8.52 -2.44 -3.67
N ASP A 36 9.14 -3.57 -3.98
CA ASP A 36 10.60 -3.72 -4.03
C ASP A 36 11.24 -2.89 -5.16
N ARG A 37 10.47 -2.51 -6.19
CA ARG A 37 10.89 -1.58 -7.25
C ARG A 37 10.78 -0.11 -6.85
N VAL A 38 10.17 0.22 -5.71
CA VAL A 38 10.05 1.58 -5.20
C VAL A 38 11.30 1.93 -4.38
N PRO A 39 12.10 2.96 -4.78
CA PRO A 39 13.26 3.39 -4.01
C PRO A 39 12.91 3.70 -2.55
N GLU A 40 13.80 3.38 -1.62
CA GLU A 40 13.56 3.59 -0.19
C GLU A 40 13.24 5.06 0.16
N ALA A 41 13.96 6.00 -0.46
CA ALA A 41 13.69 7.43 -0.31
C ALA A 41 12.26 7.82 -0.77
N LEU A 42 11.71 7.12 -1.76
CA LEU A 42 10.34 7.33 -2.23
C LEU A 42 9.32 6.66 -1.30
N ARG A 43 9.62 5.47 -0.76
CA ARG A 43 8.77 4.75 0.20
C ARG A 43 8.50 5.54 1.49
N ALA A 44 9.42 6.42 1.88
CA ALA A 44 9.23 7.34 3.02
C ALA A 44 8.25 8.51 2.74
N ARG A 45 7.87 8.71 1.48
CA ARG A 45 7.02 9.82 1.01
C ARG A 45 5.55 9.39 0.98
N PRO A 46 4.59 10.34 1.03
CA PRO A 46 3.16 10.02 1.01
C PRO A 46 2.78 9.22 -0.24
N VAL A 47 2.17 8.06 -0.02
CA VAL A 47 1.65 7.16 -1.06
C VAL A 47 0.14 7.29 -1.14
N LEU A 48 -0.44 7.11 -2.33
CA LEU A 48 -1.85 6.75 -2.50
C LEU A 48 -1.93 5.28 -2.91
N ASN A 49 -2.52 4.44 -2.04
CA ASN A 49 -2.62 3.00 -2.26
C ASN A 49 -4.07 2.51 -2.37
N ASP A 50 -4.24 1.33 -2.96
CA ASP A 50 -5.48 0.58 -2.85
C ASP A 50 -5.68 0.03 -1.43
N TYR A 51 -6.94 0.01 -0.99
CA TYR A 51 -7.39 -0.46 0.31
C TYR A 51 -6.79 -1.82 0.71
N ALA A 52 -6.80 -2.79 -0.20
CA ALA A 52 -6.33 -4.16 0.08
C ALA A 52 -4.82 -4.23 0.35
N MET A 53 -4.06 -3.26 -0.18
CA MET A 53 -2.59 -3.23 -0.06
C MET A 53 -2.12 -2.58 1.26
N GLY A 54 -3.00 -1.88 1.98
CA GLY A 54 -2.62 -1.09 3.16
C GLY A 54 -1.95 -1.89 4.27
N GLY A 55 -2.45 -3.11 4.54
CA GLY A 55 -1.84 -4.00 5.54
C GLY A 55 -0.42 -4.43 5.19
N TYR A 56 -0.15 -4.70 3.91
CA TYR A 56 1.18 -5.07 3.45
C TYR A 56 2.16 -3.88 3.50
N LEU A 57 1.69 -2.67 3.18
CA LEU A 57 2.50 -1.45 3.32
C LEU A 57 2.92 -1.22 4.78
N ILE A 58 2.00 -1.39 5.74
CA ILE A 58 2.30 -1.31 7.17
C ILE A 58 3.37 -2.33 7.57
N LEU A 59 3.22 -3.59 7.14
CA LEU A 59 4.21 -4.64 7.41
C LEU A 59 5.62 -4.27 6.89
N LYS A 60 5.69 -3.49 5.81
CA LYS A 60 6.95 -3.06 5.16
C LYS A 60 7.42 -1.68 5.64
N GLY A 61 6.81 -1.12 6.68
CA GLY A 61 7.19 0.18 7.26
C GLY A 61 6.78 1.39 6.41
N VAL A 62 5.91 1.19 5.41
CA VAL A 62 5.36 2.28 4.58
C VAL A 62 4.05 2.74 5.22
N ARG A 63 3.89 4.05 5.39
CA ARG A 63 2.64 4.63 5.91
C ARG A 63 1.59 4.67 4.79
N PRO A 64 0.53 3.85 4.84
CA PRO A 64 -0.47 3.84 3.78
C PRO A 64 -1.38 5.08 3.86
N PHE A 65 -2.02 5.41 2.74
CA PHE A 65 -3.13 6.37 2.69
C PHE A 65 -4.38 5.80 3.36
N ILE A 66 -4.65 4.53 3.09
CA ILE A 66 -5.79 3.78 3.62
C ILE A 66 -5.39 2.34 3.92
N ASP A 67 -6.00 1.75 4.94
CA ASP A 67 -5.83 0.35 5.32
C ASP A 67 -7.12 -0.19 5.97
N GLY A 68 -7.10 -1.45 6.42
CA GLY A 68 -8.25 -2.16 6.97
C GLY A 68 -8.84 -1.61 8.27
N ARG A 69 -8.20 -0.63 8.92
CA ARG A 69 -8.68 0.01 10.17
C ARG A 69 -9.73 1.10 9.87
N THR A 70 -10.80 0.73 9.18
CA THR A 70 -11.79 1.67 8.60
C THR A 70 -12.48 2.56 9.65
N ASP A 71 -12.66 2.04 10.86
CA ASP A 71 -13.19 2.74 12.03
C ASP A 71 -12.36 3.98 12.44
N LEU A 72 -11.07 4.01 12.10
CA LEU A 72 -10.16 5.11 12.43
C LEU A 72 -10.22 6.30 11.45
N TYR A 73 -10.85 6.15 10.28
CA TYR A 73 -10.80 7.15 9.21
C TYR A 73 -12.01 8.10 9.18
N GLY A 74 -13.17 7.64 9.67
CA GLY A 74 -14.42 8.41 9.70
C GLY A 74 -15.07 8.60 8.31
N ASP A 75 -16.36 8.90 8.32
CA ASP A 75 -17.19 8.84 7.11
C ASP A 75 -16.77 9.81 6.01
N ALA A 76 -16.32 11.02 6.38
CA ALA A 76 -15.90 12.02 5.41
C ALA A 76 -14.70 11.55 4.59
N PHE A 77 -13.74 10.88 5.23
CA PHE A 77 -12.61 10.27 4.56
C PHE A 77 -13.06 9.10 3.68
N MET A 78 -13.89 8.21 4.21
CA MET A 78 -14.36 7.03 3.46
C MET A 78 -15.18 7.41 2.23
N ARG A 79 -16.04 8.44 2.31
CA ARG A 79 -16.75 9.00 1.13
C ARG A 79 -15.79 9.55 0.09
N ARG A 80 -14.69 10.19 0.50
CA ARG A 80 -13.67 10.67 -0.41
C ARG A 80 -12.92 9.52 -1.07
N TYR A 81 -12.55 8.50 -0.31
CA TYR A 81 -11.91 7.31 -0.84
C TYR A 81 -12.84 6.57 -1.83
N ALA A 82 -14.14 6.48 -1.56
CA ALA A 82 -15.09 5.90 -2.51
C ALA A 82 -15.11 6.65 -3.86
N LYS A 83 -14.99 7.98 -3.85
CA LYS A 83 -14.85 8.77 -5.09
C LYS A 83 -13.54 8.49 -5.83
N LEU A 84 -12.44 8.30 -5.09
CA LEU A 84 -11.16 7.87 -5.67
C LEU A 84 -11.28 6.48 -6.30
N ALA A 85 -11.86 5.51 -5.58
CA ALA A 85 -12.09 4.15 -6.07
C ALA A 85 -12.97 4.14 -7.33
N ALA A 86 -13.91 5.08 -7.44
CA ALA A 86 -14.73 5.31 -8.63
C ALA A 86 -14.01 6.07 -9.77
N GLY A 87 -12.71 6.38 -9.63
CA GLY A 87 -11.93 7.04 -10.67
C GLY A 87 -12.21 8.54 -10.85
N GLN A 88 -12.84 9.20 -9.88
CA GLN A 88 -13.23 10.61 -10.04
C GLN A 88 -12.00 11.53 -10.03
N ARG A 89 -11.69 12.11 -11.20
CA ARG A 89 -10.57 13.07 -11.39
C ARG A 89 -10.56 14.22 -10.37
N PRO A 90 -11.68 14.92 -10.07
CA PRO A 90 -11.66 15.98 -9.06
C PRO A 90 -11.27 15.49 -7.66
N ALA A 91 -11.63 14.26 -7.30
CA ALA A 91 -11.25 13.68 -6.02
C ALA A 91 -9.75 13.33 -5.98
N LEU A 92 -9.21 12.83 -7.10
CA LEU A 92 -7.79 12.55 -7.25
C LEU A 92 -6.98 13.85 -7.09
N GLU A 93 -7.26 14.88 -7.88
CA GLU A 93 -6.54 16.16 -7.86
C GLU A 93 -6.51 16.77 -6.45
N ALA A 94 -7.66 16.77 -5.77
CA ALA A 94 -7.78 17.24 -4.40
C ALA A 94 -6.87 16.45 -3.44
N VAL A 95 -6.78 15.12 -3.59
CA VAL A 95 -5.97 14.25 -2.74
C VAL A 95 -4.48 14.38 -3.05
N LEU A 96 -4.10 14.40 -4.33
CA LEU A 96 -2.71 14.59 -4.76
C LEU A 96 -2.12 15.90 -4.23
N LYS A 97 -2.94 16.95 -4.16
CA LYS A 97 -2.56 18.25 -3.59
C LYS A 97 -2.58 18.24 -2.07
N GLN A 98 -3.71 17.89 -1.46
CA GLN A 98 -3.90 18.00 0.00
C GLN A 98 -2.90 17.14 0.78
N TYR A 99 -2.62 15.93 0.31
CA TYR A 99 -1.75 14.97 1.00
C TYR A 99 -0.33 14.94 0.43
N ALA A 100 -0.01 15.83 -0.51
CA ALA A 100 1.29 15.88 -1.18
C ALA A 100 1.75 14.50 -1.68
N ILE A 101 0.83 13.74 -2.28
CA ILE A 101 1.09 12.37 -2.74
C ILE A 101 2.24 12.39 -3.73
N ALA A 102 3.26 11.59 -3.46
CA ALA A 102 4.51 11.52 -4.22
C ALA A 102 4.54 10.31 -5.17
N TRP A 103 3.82 9.25 -4.83
CA TRP A 103 3.73 8.03 -5.61
C TRP A 103 2.41 7.31 -5.35
N THR A 104 2.01 6.41 -6.24
CA THR A 104 0.83 5.58 -6.08
C THR A 104 1.18 4.10 -6.23
N ILE A 105 0.37 3.22 -5.64
CA ILE A 105 0.43 1.78 -5.87
C ILE A 105 -1.00 1.23 -5.90
N LEU A 106 -1.46 0.83 -7.08
CA LEU A 106 -2.86 0.49 -7.36
C LEU A 106 -2.94 -0.78 -8.20
N PRO A 107 -4.01 -1.59 -8.11
CA PRO A 107 -4.15 -2.74 -8.99
C PRO A 107 -4.33 -2.30 -10.45
N PRO A 108 -3.94 -3.11 -11.44
CA PRO A 108 -3.92 -2.70 -12.86
C PRO A 108 -5.29 -2.37 -13.44
N ASP A 109 -6.36 -2.90 -12.84
CA ASP A 109 -7.76 -2.67 -13.20
C ASP A 109 -8.42 -1.52 -12.41
N HIS A 110 -7.68 -0.85 -11.52
CA HIS A 110 -8.21 0.26 -10.74
C HIS A 110 -8.61 1.43 -11.66
N PRO A 111 -9.79 2.05 -11.50
CA PRO A 111 -10.24 3.16 -12.37
C PRO A 111 -9.28 4.36 -12.43
N LEU A 112 -8.52 4.59 -11.36
CA LEU A 112 -7.49 5.65 -11.32
C LEU A 112 -6.27 5.39 -12.21
N ILE A 113 -6.04 4.17 -12.73
CA ILE A 113 -4.87 3.90 -13.57
C ILE A 113 -4.86 4.82 -14.80
N ALA A 114 -5.94 4.82 -15.58
CA ALA A 114 -6.06 5.68 -16.75
C ALA A 114 -6.03 7.19 -16.39
N VAL A 115 -6.54 7.56 -15.21
CA VAL A 115 -6.52 8.96 -14.75
C VAL A 115 -5.10 9.41 -14.41
N MET A 116 -4.33 8.55 -13.73
CA MET A 116 -2.93 8.77 -13.36
C MET A 116 -2.00 8.77 -14.58
N ASP A 117 -2.26 7.92 -15.57
CA ASP A 117 -1.51 7.91 -16.84
C ASP A 117 -1.59 9.23 -17.60
N ALA A 118 -2.73 9.91 -17.47
CA ALA A 118 -2.99 11.21 -18.07
C ALA A 118 -2.65 12.39 -17.15
N GLU A 119 -2.16 12.14 -15.93
CA GLU A 119 -1.90 13.18 -14.95
C GLU A 119 -0.56 13.89 -15.23
N PRO A 120 -0.55 15.22 -15.47
CA PRO A 120 0.70 15.93 -15.79
C PRO A 120 1.74 15.86 -14.67
N GLY A 121 3.00 15.59 -15.05
CA GLY A 121 4.12 15.47 -14.10
C GLY A 121 4.16 14.14 -13.34
N TRP A 122 3.41 13.15 -13.81
CA TRP A 122 3.46 11.77 -13.34
C TRP A 122 3.85 10.82 -14.46
N ARG A 123 4.49 9.72 -14.06
CA ARG A 123 4.81 8.60 -14.95
C ARG A 123 4.71 7.28 -14.22
N ARG A 124 4.56 6.19 -14.98
CA ARG A 124 4.70 4.84 -14.42
C ARG A 124 6.17 4.57 -14.05
N LEU A 125 6.38 4.10 -12.83
CA LEU A 125 7.65 3.55 -12.35
C LEU A 125 7.71 2.03 -12.57
N TYR A 126 6.57 1.36 -12.41
CA TYR A 126 6.47 -0.09 -12.51
C TYR A 126 5.04 -0.52 -12.88
N ALA A 127 4.89 -1.65 -13.55
CA ALA A 127 3.61 -2.30 -13.79
C ALA A 127 3.79 -3.81 -13.94
N ASP A 128 2.92 -4.58 -13.30
CA ASP A 128 2.76 -6.02 -13.51
C ASP A 128 1.27 -6.41 -13.42
N ARG A 129 0.98 -7.70 -13.24
CA ARG A 129 -0.39 -8.21 -13.13
C ARG A 129 -1.09 -7.92 -11.80
N PHE A 130 -0.36 -7.41 -10.80
CA PHE A 130 -0.86 -7.20 -9.44
C PHE A 130 -0.87 -5.73 -9.04
N ALA A 131 0.06 -4.92 -9.57
CA ALA A 131 0.15 -3.51 -9.24
C ALA A 131 0.78 -2.68 -10.35
N VAL A 132 0.35 -1.42 -10.40
CA VAL A 132 0.95 -0.34 -11.16
C VAL A 132 1.39 0.73 -10.17
N VAL A 133 2.63 1.18 -10.32
CA VAL A 133 3.23 2.24 -9.50
C VAL A 133 3.42 3.47 -10.36
N HIS A 134 2.89 4.60 -9.92
CA HIS A 134 3.19 5.91 -10.52
C HIS A 134 4.05 6.72 -9.58
N VAL A 135 4.90 7.58 -10.14
CA VAL A 135 5.74 8.53 -9.39
C VAL A 135 5.62 9.91 -10.00
N ARG A 136 5.67 10.94 -9.15
CA ARG A 136 5.74 12.33 -9.58
C ARG A 136 7.17 12.69 -9.99
N ASP A 137 7.35 13.27 -11.17
CA ASP A 137 8.68 13.56 -11.75
C ASP A 137 9.49 14.58 -10.93
N MET A 138 8.81 15.54 -10.30
CA MET A 138 9.40 16.44 -9.32
C MET A 138 8.84 16.09 -7.94
N LEU A 139 9.69 15.52 -7.08
CA LEU A 139 9.40 15.37 -5.67
C LEU A 139 9.67 16.72 -4.98
N PRO A 140 8.67 17.55 -4.63
CA PRO A 140 8.91 18.70 -3.74
C PRO A 140 9.53 18.20 -2.44
N ALA A 141 10.40 18.95 -1.76
CA ALA A 141 11.10 18.50 -0.56
C ALA A 141 10.16 17.82 0.47
N PRO A 142 10.62 16.83 1.26
CA PRO A 142 9.82 16.21 2.33
C PRO A 142 9.20 17.29 3.21
N GLN A 143 7.88 17.43 3.17
CA GLN A 143 7.21 18.23 4.18
C GLN A 143 7.34 17.46 5.49
N PRO A 144 7.81 18.10 6.59
CA PRO A 144 7.80 17.45 7.90
C PRO A 144 6.38 16.96 8.15
N ALA A 145 6.25 15.76 8.72
CA ALA A 145 4.98 15.06 8.91
C ALA A 145 3.97 16.00 9.60
N GLY A 146 3.21 16.74 8.79
CA GLY A 146 2.19 17.64 9.25
C GLY A 146 1.15 16.77 9.89
N ALA A 147 0.92 16.99 11.19
CA ALA A 147 -0.19 16.41 11.91
C ALA A 147 -1.41 16.50 11.01
N ARG A 148 -2.00 15.33 10.71
CA ARG A 148 -3.32 15.24 10.10
C ARG A 148 -4.19 16.27 10.85
N PRO A 149 -4.89 17.20 10.18
CA PRO A 149 -5.76 18.12 10.89
C PRO A 149 -6.69 17.27 11.76
N ALA A 150 -6.56 17.44 13.08
CA ALA A 150 -7.45 16.82 14.03
C ALA A 150 -8.82 17.47 13.80
N ARG A 151 -9.78 16.62 13.43
CA ARG A 151 -11.24 16.81 13.39
C ARG A 151 -11.75 18.23 13.18
#